data_AF-A0A962PEE7-F1
#
_entry.id   AF-A0A962PEE7-F1
#
_cell.length_a   1.000
_cell.length_b   1.000
_cell.length_c   1.000
_cell.angle_alpha   90.00
_cell.angle_beta   90.00
_cell.angle_gamma   90.00
#
_symmetry.space_group_name_H-M   'P 1'
#
loop_
_entity.id
_entity.type
_entity.pdbx_description
1 polymer ?
#
loop_
_entity_poly.entity_id
_entity_poly.type
_entity_poly.pdbx_seq_one_letter_code
_entity_poly.pdbx_strand_id
1 'polypeptide(L)'
;MAEDSEHSAAGLSFTDNISLAWQAVDHALDDNHLALVNESNEAFLRAVTAIGEFARDVSDDAPDISQEMARLDAKLNLLLDLVSQLIYAQLEIPQITRVTLSSSDIEWRGDNVPQPGATVFLQVYIQRGTPKPLCFYGTVTSTAQECAAGRARVRYLGLGGSAQAWLDKLIFRHHRREVAYQKSRQGDS
;
A
#
# COMPACT_ATOMS: atom_id res chain seq x y z
N MET A 1 -11.48 9.79 39.56
CA MET A 1 -12.25 10.58 38.57
C MET A 1 -12.33 9.69 37.34
N ALA A 2 -13.48 9.07 37.15
CA ALA A 2 -13.75 8.13 36.08
C ALA A 2 -14.30 8.87 34.86
N GLU A 3 -13.92 8.37 33.68
CA GLU A 3 -14.52 8.49 32.34
C GLU A 3 -13.49 7.72 31.46
N ASP A 4 -13.54 6.40 31.34
CA ASP A 4 -14.57 5.60 30.66
C ASP A 4 -14.83 6.14 29.25
N SER A 5 -14.28 5.48 28.22
CA SER A 5 -15.06 4.98 27.07
C SER A 5 -14.16 4.57 25.88
N GLU A 6 -14.52 3.41 25.32
CA GLU A 6 -14.31 2.99 23.93
C GLU A 6 -13.00 2.33 23.51
N HIS A 7 -12.82 1.10 23.99
CA HIS A 7 -12.45 0.01 23.06
C HIS A 7 -13.63 -0.24 22.10
N SER A 8 -13.67 0.43 20.95
CA SER A 8 -14.46 -0.01 19.78
C SER A 8 -13.96 0.65 18.49
N ALA A 9 -13.58 -0.17 17.50
CA ALA A 9 -13.26 0.19 16.11
C ALA A 9 -12.00 1.05 15.81
N ALA A 10 -10.87 0.79 16.46
CA ALA A 10 -9.58 1.18 15.87
C ALA A 10 -9.32 0.30 14.63
N GLY A 11 -9.72 0.79 13.45
CA GLY A 11 -9.50 0.10 12.18
C GLY A 11 -8.04 -0.28 12.02
N LEU A 12 -7.79 -1.53 11.60
CA LEU A 12 -6.46 -2.01 11.28
C LEU A 12 -5.82 -1.04 10.28
N SER A 13 -4.63 -0.54 10.61
CA SER A 13 -3.87 0.35 9.74
C SER A 13 -2.44 -0.15 9.57
N PHE A 14 -1.88 0.14 8.41
CA PHE A 14 -0.52 -0.18 8.02
C PHE A 14 0.22 1.14 7.83
N THR A 15 1.31 1.34 8.57
CA THR A 15 2.15 2.53 8.43
C THR A 15 3.53 2.17 7.94
N ASP A 16 4.00 2.81 6.87
CA ASP A 16 5.36 2.61 6.33
C ASP A 16 5.88 3.88 5.66
N ASN A 17 7.20 3.93 5.45
CA ASN A 17 7.87 4.96 4.69
C ASN A 17 7.93 4.53 3.23
N ILE A 18 6.97 5.00 2.43
CA ILE A 18 6.78 4.63 1.02
C ILE A 18 6.62 5.87 0.14
N SER A 19 6.79 5.71 -1.17
CA SER A 19 6.56 6.82 -2.11
C SER A 19 5.07 6.96 -2.38
N LEU A 20 4.57 8.20 -2.35
CA LEU A 20 3.19 8.56 -2.62
C LEU A 20 3.17 9.73 -3.60
N ALA A 21 2.45 9.57 -4.71
CA ALA A 21 2.11 10.66 -5.63
C ALA A 21 0.62 10.95 -5.52
N TRP A 22 0.23 12.20 -5.69
CA TRP A 22 -1.17 12.59 -5.78
C TRP A 22 -1.38 13.63 -6.88
N GLN A 23 -2.56 13.61 -7.50
CA GLN A 23 -2.99 14.59 -8.49
C GLN A 23 -4.45 14.95 -8.24
N ALA A 24 -4.80 16.24 -8.35
CA ALA A 24 -6.19 16.67 -8.31
C ALA A 24 -6.92 16.21 -9.57
N VAL A 25 -8.17 15.79 -9.40
CA VAL A 25 -9.01 15.28 -10.48
C VAL A 25 -10.19 16.23 -10.65
N ASP A 26 -10.19 16.94 -11.77
CA ASP A 26 -11.23 17.93 -12.08
C ASP A 26 -12.33 17.38 -13.03
N HIS A 27 -12.24 16.10 -13.40
CA HIS A 27 -13.22 15.44 -14.25
C HIS A 27 -14.10 14.47 -13.44
N ALA A 28 -15.32 14.24 -13.92
CA ALA A 28 -16.18 13.22 -13.34
C ALA A 28 -15.53 11.83 -13.49
N LEU A 29 -15.64 11.02 -12.44
CA LEU A 29 -15.18 9.64 -12.45
C LEU A 29 -16.32 8.77 -12.99
N ASP A 30 -16.03 8.01 -14.05
CA ASP A 30 -16.94 6.99 -14.58
C ASP A 30 -16.78 5.70 -13.76
N ASP A 31 -17.90 5.02 -13.48
CA ASP A 31 -17.93 3.77 -12.74
C ASP A 31 -17.12 2.66 -13.46
N ASN A 32 -17.09 2.67 -14.80
CA ASN A 32 -16.26 1.73 -15.57
C ASN A 32 -14.77 1.97 -15.35
N HIS A 33 -14.37 3.24 -15.23
CA HIS A 33 -12.97 3.61 -14.99
C HIS A 33 -12.53 3.20 -13.59
N LEU A 34 -13.41 3.39 -12.59
CA LEU A 34 -13.19 2.91 -11.23
C LEU A 34 -13.05 1.38 -11.17
N ALA A 35 -13.89 0.66 -11.92
CA ALA A 35 -13.82 -0.80 -12.01
C ALA A 35 -12.49 -1.28 -12.62
N LEU A 36 -12.03 -0.64 -13.70
CA LEU A 36 -10.75 -0.99 -14.35
C LEU A 36 -9.55 -0.78 -13.40
N VAL A 37 -9.56 0.33 -12.65
CA VAL A 37 -8.51 0.60 -11.64
C VAL A 37 -8.56 -0.45 -10.53
N ASN A 38 -9.75 -0.83 -10.06
CA ASN A 38 -9.92 -1.87 -9.06
C ASN A 38 -9.41 -3.24 -9.53
N GLU A 39 -9.67 -3.62 -10.78
CA GLU A 39 -9.17 -4.88 -11.35
C GLU A 39 -7.63 -4.90 -11.42
N SER A 40 -7.02 -3.79 -11.86
CA SER A 40 -5.56 -3.65 -11.89
C SER A 40 -4.93 -3.70 -10.49
N ASN A 41 -5.57 -3.06 -9.50
CA ASN A 41 -5.17 -3.12 -8.11
C ASN A 41 -5.30 -4.54 -7.55
N GLU A 42 -6.41 -5.21 -7.82
CA GLU A 42 -6.65 -6.59 -7.38
C GLU A 42 -5.57 -7.54 -7.90
N ALA A 43 -5.28 -7.49 -9.19
CA ALA A 43 -4.24 -8.30 -9.81
C ALA A 43 -2.86 -8.03 -9.17
N PHE A 44 -2.56 -6.76 -8.88
CA PHE A 44 -1.31 -6.38 -8.22
C PHE A 44 -1.25 -6.87 -6.77
N LEU A 45 -2.29 -6.64 -5.96
CA LEU A 45 -2.33 -7.07 -4.56
C LEU A 45 -2.25 -8.59 -4.42
N ARG A 46 -2.91 -9.32 -5.32
CA ARG A 46 -2.81 -10.78 -5.39
C ARG A 46 -1.38 -11.23 -5.68
N ALA A 47 -0.71 -10.62 -6.66
CA ALA A 47 0.69 -10.92 -6.98
C ALA A 47 1.64 -10.60 -5.81
N VAL A 48 1.50 -9.42 -5.19
CA VAL A 48 2.30 -9.01 -4.02
C VAL A 48 2.07 -9.93 -2.81
N THR A 49 0.85 -10.46 -2.65
CA THR A 49 0.56 -11.42 -1.60
C THR A 49 1.25 -12.75 -1.89
N ALA A 50 1.11 -13.27 -3.11
CA ALA A 50 1.73 -14.53 -3.54
C ALA A 50 3.26 -14.50 -3.42
N ILE A 51 3.94 -13.44 -3.89
CA ILE A 51 5.40 -13.28 -3.76
C ILE A 51 5.84 -13.36 -2.28
N GLY A 52 5.07 -12.75 -1.38
CA GLY A 52 5.34 -12.81 0.06
C GLY A 52 5.09 -14.18 0.71
N GLU A 53 4.28 -15.04 0.08
CA GLU A 53 4.03 -16.42 0.50
C GLU A 53 5.10 -17.37 -0.04
N PHE A 54 5.47 -17.25 -1.32
CA PHE A 54 6.54 -18.04 -1.95
C PHE A 54 7.88 -17.93 -1.22
N ALA A 55 8.27 -16.74 -0.75
CA ALA A 55 9.49 -16.57 0.04
C ALA A 55 9.49 -17.36 1.37
N ARG A 56 8.35 -17.88 1.82
CA ARG A 56 8.19 -18.64 3.06
C ARG A 56 8.17 -20.17 2.84
N ASP A 57 7.77 -20.63 1.65
CA ASP A 57 7.55 -22.05 1.34
C ASP A 57 8.77 -22.74 0.67
N VAL A 58 9.76 -21.99 0.19
CA VAL A 58 10.99 -22.55 -0.44
C VAL A 58 11.88 -23.31 0.56
N SER A 59 11.48 -23.45 1.82
CA SER A 59 12.30 -24.10 2.86
C SER A 59 12.22 -25.62 2.94
N ASP A 60 11.29 -26.33 2.27
CA ASP A 60 11.03 -27.72 2.72
C ASP A 60 10.60 -28.81 1.72
N ASP A 61 10.83 -28.75 0.40
CA ASP A 61 10.68 -29.98 -0.40
C ASP A 61 11.46 -30.07 -1.73
N ALA A 62 11.97 -31.27 -2.03
CA ALA A 62 12.64 -31.76 -3.25
C ALA A 62 13.80 -30.91 -3.85
N PRO A 63 15.08 -31.28 -3.64
CA PRO A 63 16.25 -30.42 -3.95
C PRO A 63 16.47 -30.10 -5.44
N ASP A 64 16.11 -30.99 -6.37
CA ASP A 64 16.37 -30.76 -7.81
C ASP A 64 15.32 -29.84 -8.49
N ILE A 65 14.03 -30.03 -8.18
CA ILE A 65 12.98 -29.14 -8.68
C ILE A 65 13.07 -27.78 -7.97
N SER A 66 13.38 -27.77 -6.67
CA SER A 66 13.59 -26.54 -5.91
C SER A 66 14.81 -25.75 -6.37
N GLN A 67 15.88 -26.39 -6.88
CA GLN A 67 17.00 -25.66 -7.49
C GLN A 67 16.64 -25.01 -8.83
N GLU A 68 15.94 -25.71 -9.73
CA GLU A 68 15.53 -25.11 -11.00
C GLU A 68 14.45 -24.04 -10.78
N MET A 69 13.53 -24.22 -9.82
CA MET A 69 12.58 -23.17 -9.41
C MET A 69 13.30 -21.98 -8.78
N ALA A 70 14.28 -22.19 -7.89
CA ALA A 70 15.08 -21.11 -7.30
C ALA A 70 15.90 -20.36 -8.36
N ARG A 71 16.42 -21.06 -9.37
CA ARG A 71 17.15 -20.43 -10.48
C ARG A 71 16.21 -19.64 -11.40
N LEU A 72 14.99 -20.13 -11.64
CA LEU A 72 13.96 -19.39 -12.36
C LEU A 72 13.50 -18.16 -11.58
N ASP A 73 13.29 -18.28 -10.27
CA ASP A 73 12.93 -17.18 -9.39
C ASP A 73 14.03 -16.10 -9.36
N ALA A 74 15.31 -16.51 -9.27
CA ALA A 74 16.43 -15.58 -9.36
C ALA A 74 16.48 -14.83 -10.70
N LYS A 75 16.19 -15.51 -11.82
CA LYS A 75 16.10 -14.86 -13.15
C LYS A 75 14.92 -13.91 -13.25
N LEU A 76 13.77 -14.27 -12.70
CA LEU A 76 12.59 -13.42 -12.65
C LEU A 76 12.84 -12.19 -11.77
N ASN A 77 13.45 -12.36 -10.60
CA ASN A 77 13.82 -11.26 -9.72
C ASN A 77 14.84 -10.32 -10.39
N LEU A 78 15.85 -10.86 -11.11
CA LEU A 78 16.81 -10.04 -11.85
C LEU A 78 16.14 -9.29 -13.02
N LEU A 79 15.24 -9.93 -13.76
CA LEU A 79 14.47 -9.26 -14.82
C LEU A 79 13.56 -8.18 -14.23
N LEU A 80 12.91 -8.46 -13.11
CA LEU A 80 12.09 -7.49 -12.39
C LEU A 80 12.95 -6.32 -11.94
N ASP A 81 14.16 -6.56 -11.42
CA ASP A 81 15.08 -5.51 -10.97
C ASP A 81 15.61 -4.66 -12.14
N LEU A 82 15.99 -5.28 -13.25
CA LEU A 82 16.45 -4.56 -14.45
C LEU A 82 15.33 -3.74 -15.12
N VAL A 83 14.12 -4.32 -15.24
CA VAL A 83 12.94 -3.61 -15.76
C VAL A 83 12.54 -2.50 -14.80
N SER A 84 12.61 -2.77 -13.50
CA SER A 84 12.45 -1.75 -12.47
C SER A 84 13.43 -0.63 -12.70
N GLN A 85 14.74 -0.88 -12.78
CA GLN A 85 15.77 0.14 -12.99
C GLN A 85 15.53 0.98 -14.25
N LEU A 86 15.09 0.37 -15.36
CA LEU A 86 14.72 1.09 -16.58
C LEU A 86 13.52 2.02 -16.38
N ILE A 87 12.51 1.55 -15.64
CA ILE A 87 11.31 2.33 -15.33
C ILE A 87 11.64 3.43 -14.30
N TYR A 88 12.42 3.14 -13.26
CA TYR A 88 12.92 4.09 -12.26
C TYR A 88 13.76 5.19 -12.91
N ALA A 89 14.49 4.90 -14.01
CA ALA A 89 15.27 5.90 -14.74
C ALA A 89 14.40 6.89 -15.56
N GLN A 90 13.15 6.54 -15.87
CA GLN A 90 12.20 7.41 -16.58
C GLN A 90 11.11 8.01 -15.68
N LEU A 91 10.82 7.39 -14.54
CA LEU A 91 9.86 7.88 -13.57
C LEU A 91 10.52 8.83 -12.58
N GLU A 92 10.01 10.06 -12.49
CA GLU A 92 10.22 10.91 -11.32
C GLU A 92 9.42 10.33 -10.14
N ILE A 93 10.01 9.35 -9.45
CA ILE A 93 9.34 8.77 -8.28
C ILE A 93 9.38 9.78 -7.13
N PRO A 94 8.21 10.08 -6.51
CA PRO A 94 8.14 11.07 -5.45
C PRO A 94 8.99 10.70 -4.24
N GLN A 95 9.29 11.70 -3.41
CA GLN A 95 9.99 11.47 -2.15
C GLN A 95 9.24 10.49 -1.24
N ILE A 96 10.01 9.67 -0.54
CA ILE A 96 9.50 8.73 0.45
C ILE A 96 8.90 9.51 1.62
N THR A 97 7.65 9.22 1.94
CA THR A 97 6.89 9.83 3.01
C THR A 97 6.31 8.77 3.93
N ARG A 98 6.09 9.11 5.19
CA ARG A 98 5.36 8.24 6.11
C ARG A 98 3.87 8.25 5.77
N VAL A 99 3.39 7.11 5.28
CA VAL A 99 2.01 6.90 4.85
C VAL A 99 1.35 5.88 5.76
N THR A 100 0.12 6.16 6.18
CA THR A 100 -0.74 5.24 6.94
C THR A 100 -1.92 4.86 6.06
N LEU A 101 -2.04 3.57 5.72
CA LEU A 101 -3.16 3.00 4.98
C LEU A 101 -4.10 2.26 5.94
N SER A 102 -5.38 2.58 5.85
CA SER A 102 -6.48 1.86 6.49
C SER A 102 -7.36 1.21 5.41
N SER A 103 -8.35 0.42 5.82
CA SER A 103 -9.34 -0.16 4.90
C SER A 103 -10.21 0.89 4.19
N SER A 104 -10.42 2.05 4.80
CA SER A 104 -11.32 3.11 4.33
C SER A 104 -10.63 4.37 3.81
N ASP A 105 -9.40 4.60 4.23
CA ASP A 105 -8.70 5.86 4.03
C ASP A 105 -7.19 5.66 4.01
N ILE A 106 -6.52 6.71 3.54
CA ILE A 106 -5.07 6.85 3.51
C ILE A 106 -4.69 8.22 4.02
N GLU A 107 -3.65 8.24 4.84
CA GLU A 107 -3.12 9.42 5.50
C GLU A 107 -1.64 9.59 5.24
N TRP A 108 -1.22 10.83 5.00
CA TRP A 108 0.19 11.17 4.91
C TRP A 108 0.44 12.61 5.36
N ARG A 109 1.72 12.95 5.49
CA ARG A 109 2.16 14.33 5.69
C ARG A 109 3.09 14.75 4.58
N GLY A 110 2.96 15.97 4.08
CA GLY A 110 3.85 16.49 3.04
C GLY A 110 3.78 18.00 2.94
N ASP A 111 4.74 18.57 2.22
CA ASP A 111 4.83 20.02 2.01
C ASP A 111 3.70 20.55 1.12
N ASN A 112 3.22 19.72 0.20
CA ASN A 112 2.07 20.00 -0.64
C ASN A 112 1.01 18.91 -0.49
N VAL A 113 -0.16 19.31 -0.01
CA VAL A 113 -1.31 18.43 0.24
C VAL A 113 -2.54 18.95 -0.49
N PRO A 114 -3.44 18.06 -0.94
CA PRO A 114 -4.64 18.46 -1.67
C PRO A 114 -5.62 19.22 -0.77
N GLN A 115 -6.45 20.06 -1.41
CA GLN A 115 -7.43 20.88 -0.69
C GLN A 115 -8.55 20.02 -0.08
N PRO A 116 -9.11 20.42 1.08
CA PRO A 116 -10.29 19.78 1.66
C PRO A 116 -11.45 19.64 0.65
N GLY A 117 -12.07 18.45 0.61
CA GLY A 117 -13.18 18.16 -0.29
C GLY A 117 -12.80 17.91 -1.76
N ALA A 118 -11.54 18.11 -2.15
CA ALA A 118 -11.09 17.82 -3.51
C ALA A 118 -11.12 16.30 -3.79
N THR A 119 -11.40 15.94 -5.03
CA THR A 119 -11.22 14.56 -5.52
C THR A 119 -9.80 14.43 -6.05
N VAL A 120 -9.12 13.37 -5.65
CA VAL A 120 -7.71 13.13 -5.99
C VAL A 120 -7.50 11.72 -6.50
N PHE A 121 -6.49 11.59 -7.35
CA PHE A 121 -5.91 10.33 -7.76
C PHE A 121 -4.60 10.13 -7.00
N LEU A 122 -4.46 8.98 -6.34
CA LEU A 122 -3.32 8.62 -5.52
C LEU A 122 -2.58 7.45 -6.15
N GLN A 123 -1.25 7.51 -6.13
CA GLN A 123 -0.37 6.42 -6.54
C GLN A 123 0.55 6.08 -5.36
N VAL A 124 0.43 4.86 -4.84
CA VAL A 124 1.10 4.42 -3.62
C VAL A 124 2.01 3.24 -3.93
N TYR A 125 3.32 3.43 -3.77
CA TYR A 125 4.33 2.42 -4.11
C TYR A 125 4.62 1.53 -2.90
N ILE A 126 3.73 0.58 -2.63
CA ILE A 126 3.77 -0.28 -1.42
C ILE A 126 4.84 -1.37 -1.45
N GLN A 127 5.26 -1.84 -2.63
CA GLN A 127 6.17 -2.97 -2.77
C GLN A 127 7.56 -2.46 -3.20
N ARG A 128 8.58 -2.84 -2.42
CA ARG A 128 9.97 -2.53 -2.76
C ARG A 128 10.42 -3.42 -3.92
N GLY A 129 11.12 -2.83 -4.91
CA GLY A 129 11.61 -3.57 -6.08
C GLY A 129 10.57 -3.78 -7.18
N THR A 130 9.43 -3.08 -7.13
CA THR A 130 8.47 -3.05 -8.24
C THR A 130 7.98 -1.61 -8.44
N PRO A 131 8.15 -1.00 -9.63
CA PRO A 131 7.75 0.37 -9.88
C PRO A 131 6.23 0.50 -10.15
N LYS A 132 5.42 -0.52 -9.85
CA LYS A 132 3.97 -0.47 -10.04
C LYS A 132 3.31 0.10 -8.77
N PRO A 133 2.63 1.26 -8.83
CA PRO A 133 1.88 1.77 -7.72
C PRO A 133 0.51 1.10 -7.58
N LEU A 134 -0.04 1.13 -6.37
CA LEU A 134 -1.48 1.01 -6.14
C LEU A 134 -2.14 2.35 -6.43
N CYS A 135 -3.19 2.32 -7.24
CA CYS A 135 -3.85 3.51 -7.73
C CYS A 135 -5.22 3.66 -7.09
N PHE A 136 -5.52 4.79 -6.45
CA PHE A 136 -6.81 5.02 -5.82
C PHE A 136 -7.39 6.35 -6.24
N TYR A 137 -8.72 6.39 -6.40
CA TYR A 137 -9.44 7.65 -6.34
C TYR A 137 -9.96 7.85 -4.93
N GLY A 138 -10.07 9.09 -4.50
CA GLY A 138 -10.63 9.41 -3.20
C GLY A 138 -10.93 10.87 -3.01
N THR A 139 -11.68 11.17 -1.96
CA THR A 139 -12.02 12.53 -1.57
C THR A 139 -11.24 12.93 -0.32
N VAL A 140 -10.66 14.13 -0.33
CA VAL A 140 -9.97 14.69 0.82
C VAL A 140 -10.97 14.98 1.93
N THR A 141 -10.77 14.34 3.07
CA THR A 141 -11.62 14.49 4.27
C THR A 141 -10.96 15.28 5.39
N SER A 142 -9.67 15.61 5.24
CA SER A 142 -8.96 16.52 6.14
C SER A 142 -9.58 17.91 6.15
N THR A 143 -9.55 18.54 7.32
CA THR A 143 -9.94 19.93 7.50
C THR A 143 -8.91 20.89 6.89
N ALA A 144 -9.33 22.13 6.60
CA ALA A 144 -8.41 23.15 6.10
C ALA A 144 -7.22 23.41 7.04
N GLN A 145 -7.42 23.29 8.36
CA GLN A 145 -6.35 23.44 9.34
C GLN A 145 -5.35 22.27 9.28
N GLU A 146 -5.82 21.04 9.08
CA GLU A 146 -4.94 19.88 8.92
C GLU A 146 -4.15 19.95 7.62
N CYS A 147 -4.79 20.33 6.52
CA CYS A 147 -4.10 20.56 5.25
C CYS A 147 -3.06 21.68 5.37
N ALA A 148 -3.37 22.78 6.07
CA ALA A 148 -2.41 23.85 6.34
C ALA A 148 -1.23 23.39 7.22
N ALA A 149 -1.44 22.40 8.08
CA ALA A 149 -0.39 21.73 8.85
C ALA A 149 0.34 20.62 8.07
N GLY A 150 0.10 20.51 6.75
CA GLY A 150 0.72 19.53 5.86
C GLY A 150 0.21 18.10 6.06
N ARG A 151 -0.96 17.89 6.67
CA ARG A 151 -1.57 16.57 6.85
C ARG A 151 -2.75 16.39 5.90
N ALA A 152 -2.75 15.29 5.14
CA ALA A 152 -3.85 14.90 4.29
C ALA A 152 -4.41 13.54 4.69
N ARG A 153 -5.73 13.42 4.66
CA ARG A 153 -6.52 12.20 4.80
C ARG A 153 -7.48 12.11 3.63
N VAL A 154 -7.38 11.04 2.86
CA VAL A 154 -8.23 10.78 1.70
C VAL A 154 -9.03 9.52 1.95
N ARG A 155 -10.35 9.61 1.80
CA ARG A 155 -11.25 8.46 1.84
C ARG A 155 -11.36 7.87 0.45
N TYR A 156 -11.24 6.55 0.31
CA TYR A 156 -11.32 5.91 -1.00
C TYR A 156 -12.70 6.09 -1.65
N LEU A 157 -12.70 6.29 -2.96
CA LEU A 157 -13.89 6.41 -3.79
C LEU A 157 -13.91 5.24 -4.78
N GLY A 158 -14.98 4.47 -4.76
CA GLY A 158 -15.15 3.31 -5.65
C GLY A 158 -14.29 2.09 -5.30
N LEU A 159 -13.46 2.13 -4.25
CA LEU A 159 -12.74 0.94 -3.79
C LEU A 159 -13.74 -0.04 -3.17
N GLY A 160 -13.90 -1.21 -3.80
CA GLY A 160 -14.86 -2.21 -3.34
C GLY A 160 -14.59 -3.60 -3.89
N GLY A 161 -15.35 -4.57 -3.39
CA GLY A 161 -15.27 -5.97 -3.81
C GLY A 161 -13.92 -6.61 -3.48
N SER A 162 -13.34 -7.31 -4.46
CA SER A 162 -12.12 -8.10 -4.29
C SER A 162 -10.88 -7.27 -3.98
N ALA A 163 -10.72 -6.09 -4.59
CA ALA A 163 -9.56 -5.22 -4.34
C ALA A 163 -9.47 -4.78 -2.88
N GLN A 164 -10.61 -4.43 -2.26
CA GLN A 164 -10.67 -4.09 -0.84
C GLN A 164 -10.29 -5.28 0.05
N ALA A 165 -10.83 -6.46 -0.23
CA ALA A 165 -10.50 -7.67 0.52
C ALA A 165 -8.99 -8.02 0.47
N TRP A 166 -8.34 -7.80 -0.67
CA TRP A 166 -6.90 -8.00 -0.80
C TRP A 166 -6.08 -6.90 -0.10
N LEU A 167 -6.54 -5.66 -0.10
CA LEU A 167 -5.93 -4.57 0.66
C LEU A 167 -5.99 -4.87 2.16
N ASP A 168 -7.14 -5.32 2.67
CA ASP A 168 -7.32 -5.71 4.06
C ASP A 168 -6.39 -6.85 4.47
N LYS A 169 -6.25 -7.87 3.60
CA LYS A 169 -5.27 -8.95 3.80
C LYS A 169 -3.84 -8.44 3.89
N LEU A 170 -3.46 -7.48 3.03
CA LEU A 170 -2.15 -6.87 3.06
C LEU A 170 -1.92 -6.11 4.37
N ILE A 171 -2.86 -5.26 4.78
CA ILE A 171 -2.81 -4.51 6.04
C ILE A 171 -2.66 -5.47 7.22
N PHE A 172 -3.48 -6.52 7.28
CA PHE A 172 -3.43 -7.53 8.34
C PHE A 172 -2.08 -8.26 8.39
N ARG A 173 -1.51 -8.61 7.23
CA ARG A 173 -0.20 -9.25 7.13
C ARG A 173 0.90 -8.37 7.69
N HIS A 174 0.90 -7.08 7.36
CA HIS A 174 1.90 -6.14 7.85
C HIS A 174 1.75 -5.91 9.35
N HIS A 175 0.52 -5.71 9.83
CA HIS A 175 0.23 -5.58 11.25
C HIS A 175 0.73 -6.80 12.07
N ARG A 176 0.45 -8.03 11.60
CA ARG A 176 0.92 -9.25 12.27
C ARG A 176 2.46 -9.33 12.35
N ARG A 177 3.17 -8.88 11.31
CA ARG A 177 4.65 -8.82 11.30
C ARG A 177 5.18 -7.82 12.32
N GLU A 178 4.55 -6.65 12.42
CA GLU A 178 4.96 -5.60 13.36
C GLU A 178 4.79 -6.06 14.83
N VAL A 179 3.64 -6.68 15.15
CA VAL A 179 3.39 -7.22 16.50
C VAL A 179 4.40 -8.32 16.87
N ALA A 180 4.74 -9.21 15.93
CA ALA A 180 5.75 -10.23 16.17
C ALA A 180 7.14 -9.63 16.45
N TYR A 181 7.51 -8.58 15.72
CA TYR A 181 8.78 -7.88 15.91
C TYR A 181 8.84 -7.18 17.27
N GLN A 182 7.76 -6.49 17.67
CA GLN A 182 7.68 -5.81 18.98
C GLN A 182 7.78 -6.79 20.15
N LYS A 183 7.15 -7.98 20.04
CA LYS A 183 7.20 -9.01 21.08
C LYS A 183 8.59 -9.62 21.25
N SER A 184 9.34 -9.80 20.16
CA SER A 184 10.72 -10.30 20.23
C SER A 184 11.69 -9.34 20.93
N ARG A 185 11.43 -8.03 20.86
CA ARG A 185 12.27 -7.00 21.48
C ARG A 185 12.02 -6.78 22.97
N GLN A 186 10.89 -7.26 23.50
CA GLN A 186 10.55 -7.22 24.93
C GLN A 186 10.97 -8.48 25.69
N GLY A 187 11.38 -9.55 25.00
CA GLY A 187 11.83 -10.80 25.63
C GLY A 187 13.34 -10.90 25.91
N ASP A 188 14.09 -9.85 25.60
CA ASP A 188 15.58 -9.81 25.67
C ASP A 188 16.06 -8.66 26.59
N SER A 189 15.29 -8.32 27.63
CA SER A 189 15.65 -7.35 28.69
C SER A 189 15.28 -7.87 30.07
#